data_AF-A0A959KI80-F1
#
_entry.id   AF-A0A959KI80-F1
#
_cell.length_a   1.000
_cell.length_b   1.000
_cell.length_c   1.000
_cell.angle_alpha   90.00
_cell.angle_beta   90.00
_cell.angle_gamma   90.00
#
_symmetry.space_group_name_H-M   'P 1'
#
loop_
_entity.id
_entity.type
_entity.pdbx_description
1 polymer ?
#
loop_
_entity_poly.entity_id
_entity_poly.type
_entity_poly.pdbx_seq_one_letter_code
_entity_poly.pdbx_strand_id
1 'polypeptide(L)'
;KNLLDAYSCTECGRCTAVCPANLTGKKLSPRKVLMDIRDRAEEVGAKIRSGDAQYVREELRGEGVRPDKANFDDGKSLFDYTTREEIRACTTCNACVEACPVLINPLDPILRLRRYEILTESQGPADWLPMFNSIENGGSPWQMNQERDQWVEGV
;
A
#
# COMPACT_ATOMS: atom_id res chain seq x y z
N LYS A 1 3.31 13.65 3.42
CA LYS A 1 1.90 13.62 3.88
C LYS A 1 1.63 12.37 4.71
N ASN A 2 1.66 11.16 4.13
CA ASN A 2 1.27 9.90 4.81
C ASN A 2 2.04 9.60 6.11
N LEU A 3 3.32 9.96 6.17
CA LEU A 3 4.11 9.81 7.40
C LEU A 3 3.57 10.70 8.54
N LEU A 4 3.31 11.98 8.25
CA LEU A 4 2.76 12.92 9.24
C LEU A 4 1.33 12.55 9.64
N ASP A 5 0.55 12.01 8.70
CA ASP A 5 -0.79 11.50 8.98
C ASP A 5 -0.75 10.29 9.91
N ALA A 6 0.26 9.41 9.78
CA ALA A 6 0.49 8.29 10.69
C ALA A 6 0.83 8.75 12.12
N TYR A 7 1.67 9.78 12.26
CA TYR A 7 1.96 10.40 13.57
C TYR A 7 0.77 11.17 14.15
N SER A 8 -0.11 11.71 13.32
CA SER A 8 -1.32 12.42 13.75
C SER A 8 -2.45 11.47 14.19
N CYS A 9 -2.34 10.17 13.93
CA CYS A 9 -3.38 9.21 14.27
C CYS A 9 -3.54 9.06 15.78
N THR A 10 -4.77 9.17 16.28
CA THR A 10 -5.12 9.06 17.70
C THR A 10 -5.45 7.63 18.16
N GLU A 11 -5.22 6.64 17.29
CA GLU A 11 -5.47 5.21 17.56
C GLU A 11 -6.91 4.83 17.94
N CYS A 12 -7.88 5.74 17.75
CA CYS A 12 -9.28 5.59 18.17
C CYS A 12 -10.05 4.42 17.52
N GLY A 13 -9.52 3.78 16.47
CA GLY A 13 -10.09 2.57 15.87
C GLY A 13 -11.34 2.76 15.02
N ARG A 14 -11.90 3.97 14.91
CA ARG A 14 -13.11 4.27 14.12
C ARG A 14 -13.01 3.77 12.68
N CYS A 15 -11.88 4.03 12.02
CA CYS A 15 -11.62 3.57 10.65
C CYS A 15 -11.67 2.04 10.49
N THR A 16 -11.37 1.27 11.54
CA THR A 16 -11.48 -0.20 11.53
C THR A 16 -12.90 -0.65 11.83
N ALA A 17 -13.57 0.02 12.78
CA ALA A 17 -14.95 -0.28 13.14
C ALA A 17 -15.94 -0.10 11.98
N VAL A 18 -15.72 0.90 11.12
CA VAL A 18 -16.58 1.15 9.94
C VAL A 18 -16.12 0.42 8.66
N CYS A 19 -14.99 -0.29 8.69
CA CYS A 19 -14.43 -0.89 7.49
C CYS A 19 -15.26 -2.11 7.06
N PRO A 20 -15.87 -2.13 5.85
CA PRO A 20 -16.68 -3.27 5.41
C PRO A 20 -15.86 -4.57 5.28
N ALA A 21 -14.59 -4.46 4.88
CA ALA A 21 -13.68 -5.60 4.81
C ALA A 21 -13.40 -6.19 6.19
N ASN A 22 -13.18 -5.34 7.20
CA ASN A 22 -13.00 -5.79 8.58
C ASN A 22 -14.26 -6.43 9.16
N LEU A 23 -15.43 -5.83 8.91
CA LEU A 23 -16.73 -6.33 9.38
C LEU A 23 -17.08 -7.71 8.81
N THR A 24 -16.61 -8.01 7.60
CA THR A 24 -16.79 -9.31 6.93
C THR A 24 -15.73 -10.35 7.33
N GLY A 25 -14.89 -10.06 8.32
CA GLY A 25 -13.86 -10.99 8.83
C GLY A 25 -12.58 -11.05 8.01
N LYS A 26 -12.39 -10.15 7.03
CA LYS A 26 -11.10 -10.05 6.31
C LYS A 26 -10.04 -9.41 7.22
N LYS A 27 -8.76 -9.70 6.95
CA LYS A 27 -7.63 -9.26 7.78
C LYS A 27 -7.39 -7.74 7.79
N LEU A 28 -8.04 -6.96 6.93
CA LEU A 28 -7.76 -5.53 6.80
C LEU A 28 -8.25 -4.72 8.01
N SER A 29 -7.31 -4.08 8.70
CA SER A 29 -7.57 -2.97 9.60
C SER A 29 -6.89 -1.68 9.08
N PRO A 30 -7.64 -0.66 8.63
CA PRO A 30 -7.06 0.61 8.20
C PRO A 30 -6.29 1.33 9.31
N ARG A 31 -6.63 1.09 10.59
CA ARG A 31 -5.87 1.60 11.73
C ARG A 31 -4.49 0.92 11.79
N LYS A 32 -4.45 -0.40 11.71
CA LYS A 32 -3.20 -1.17 11.77
C LYS A 32 -2.23 -0.70 10.69
N VAL A 33 -2.69 -0.53 9.45
CA VAL A 33 -1.85 -0.03 8.34
C VAL A 33 -1.16 1.31 8.68
N LEU A 34 -1.88 2.25 9.31
CA LEU A 34 -1.27 3.53 9.71
C LEU A 34 -0.26 3.37 10.84
N MET A 35 -0.51 2.47 11.79
CA MET A 35 0.42 2.17 12.88
C MET A 35 1.67 1.47 12.37
N ASP A 36 1.52 0.48 11.49
CA ASP A 36 2.63 -0.21 10.82
C ASP A 36 3.55 0.81 10.10
N ILE A 37 2.98 1.84 9.46
CA ILE A 37 3.74 2.92 8.82
C ILE A 37 4.51 3.77 9.83
N ARG A 38 3.88 4.15 10.95
CA ARG A 38 4.53 4.93 12.00
C ARG A 38 5.67 4.13 12.62
N ASP A 39 5.38 2.92 13.05
CA ASP A 39 6.31 2.05 13.77
C ASP A 39 7.51 1.73 12.86
N ARG A 40 7.27 1.47 11.56
CA ARG A 40 8.33 1.30 10.58
C ARG A 40 9.20 2.56 10.45
N ALA A 41 8.58 3.74 10.41
CA ALA A 41 9.33 4.98 10.30
C ALA A 41 10.16 5.30 11.56
N GLU A 42 9.66 4.95 12.74
CA GLU A 42 10.40 5.06 14.00
C GLU A 42 11.58 4.08 14.03
N GLU A 43 11.39 2.83 13.61
CA GLU A 43 12.46 1.84 13.49
C GLU A 43 13.56 2.31 12.54
N VAL A 44 13.20 2.77 11.34
CA VAL A 44 14.15 3.34 10.37
C VAL A 44 14.87 4.55 10.96
N GLY A 45 14.13 5.46 11.60
CA GLY A 45 14.70 6.64 12.23
C GLY A 45 15.68 6.30 13.36
N ALA A 46 15.38 5.29 14.17
CA ALA A 46 16.26 4.83 15.24
C ALA A 46 17.54 4.19 14.68
N LYS A 47 17.42 3.36 13.63
CA LYS A 47 18.57 2.74 12.96
C LYS A 47 19.47 3.77 12.29
N ILE A 48 18.91 4.77 11.62
CA ILE A 48 19.70 5.88 11.05
C ILE A 48 20.43 6.65 12.15
N ARG A 49 19.77 6.92 13.30
CA ARG A 49 20.40 7.62 14.43
C ARG A 49 21.46 6.78 15.15
N SER A 50 21.35 5.45 15.14
CA SER A 50 22.35 4.56 15.77
C SER A 50 23.74 4.74 15.14
N GLY A 51 23.80 5.07 13.85
CA GLY A 51 25.05 5.27 13.13
C GLY A 51 25.76 3.96 12.74
N ASP A 52 25.12 2.80 12.91
CA ASP A 52 25.74 1.51 12.59
C ASP A 52 25.93 1.35 11.08
N ALA A 53 27.15 0.99 10.66
CA ALA A 53 27.50 0.73 9.26
C ALA A 53 26.80 -0.50 8.67
N GLN A 54 26.14 -1.33 9.49
CA GLN A 54 25.39 -2.50 9.04
C GLN A 54 24.16 -2.14 8.20
N TYR A 55 23.54 -0.99 8.47
CA TYR A 55 22.33 -0.53 7.77
C TYR A 55 22.64 0.36 6.56
N VAL A 56 23.92 0.45 6.18
CA VAL A 56 24.34 1.08 4.92
C VAL A 56 24.24 0.01 3.83
N ARG A 57 23.68 0.39 2.68
CA ARG A 57 23.68 -0.41 1.46
C ARG A 57 25.05 -1.02 1.21
N GLU A 58 25.08 -2.29 0.85
CA GLU A 58 26.32 -3.07 0.70
C GLU A 58 27.33 -2.37 -0.22
N GLU A 59 26.86 -1.78 -1.31
CA GLU A 59 27.66 -1.04 -2.30
C GLU A 59 28.37 0.20 -1.76
N LEU A 60 27.81 0.83 -0.71
CA LEU A 60 28.29 2.08 -0.12
C LEU A 60 28.93 1.86 1.26
N ARG A 61 29.08 0.59 1.67
CA ARG A 61 29.66 0.22 2.96
C ARG A 61 31.17 0.43 2.92
N GLY A 62 31.64 1.54 3.48
CA GLY A 62 33.06 1.89 3.62
C GLY A 62 33.40 2.39 5.02
N GLU A 63 34.68 2.48 5.32
CA GLU A 63 35.15 3.03 6.60
C GLU A 63 34.69 4.49 6.76
N GLY A 64 33.93 4.76 7.84
CA GLY A 64 33.44 6.10 8.17
C GLY A 64 32.10 6.51 7.54
N VAL A 65 31.48 5.65 6.72
CA VAL A 65 30.16 5.93 6.14
C VAL A 65 29.07 5.62 7.18
N ARG A 66 28.28 6.63 7.53
CA ARG A 66 27.12 6.50 8.43
C ARG A 66 25.84 6.32 7.61
N PRO A 67 24.84 5.59 8.12
CA PRO A 67 23.53 5.51 7.48
C PRO A 67 22.91 6.91 7.39
N ASP A 68 22.52 7.29 6.18
CA ASP A 68 21.73 8.48 5.89
C ASP A 68 20.42 8.08 5.19
N LYS A 69 19.59 9.06 4.82
CA LYS A 69 18.33 8.79 4.11
C LYS A 69 18.53 8.13 2.74
N ALA A 70 19.66 8.35 2.07
CA ALA A 70 19.90 7.88 0.71
C ALA A 70 20.51 6.46 0.68
N ASN A 71 21.27 6.11 1.72
CA ASN A 71 22.13 4.94 1.77
C ASN A 71 21.61 3.89 2.77
N PHE A 72 20.46 4.15 3.41
CA PHE A 72 19.84 3.22 4.34
C PHE A 72 19.22 2.03 3.60
N ASP A 73 19.58 0.83 4.04
CA ASP A 73 18.92 -0.42 3.68
C ASP A 73 19.08 -1.43 4.82
N ASP A 74 17.96 -1.98 5.28
CA ASP A 74 17.91 -3.00 6.33
C ASP A 74 17.25 -4.31 5.85
N GLY A 75 17.05 -4.44 4.54
CA GLY A 75 16.44 -5.62 3.91
C GLY A 75 14.96 -5.81 4.22
N LYS A 76 14.31 -4.87 4.94
CA LYS A 76 12.89 -4.93 5.28
C LYS A 76 12.08 -3.94 4.47
N SER A 77 10.94 -4.40 3.99
CA SER A 77 9.93 -3.59 3.32
C SER A 77 8.76 -3.28 4.25
N LEU A 78 7.88 -2.38 3.83
CA LEU A 78 6.61 -2.16 4.54
C LEU A 78 5.68 -3.39 4.44
N PHE A 79 5.88 -4.28 3.46
CA PHE A 79 5.10 -5.50 3.32
C PHE A 79 5.39 -6.56 4.39
N ASP A 80 6.49 -6.43 5.13
CA ASP A 80 6.81 -7.30 6.26
C ASP A 80 5.91 -7.00 7.49
N TYR A 81 5.34 -5.80 7.54
CA TYR A 81 4.44 -5.35 8.63
C TYR A 81 2.98 -5.38 8.19
N THR A 82 2.74 -4.94 6.95
CA THR A 82 1.41 -4.96 6.33
C THR A 82 1.38 -5.97 5.20
N THR A 83 0.64 -7.07 5.39
CA THR A 83 0.60 -8.16 4.43
C THR A 83 -0.13 -7.76 3.13
N ARG A 84 0.24 -8.40 2.02
CA ARG A 84 -0.41 -8.18 0.71
C ARG A 84 -1.91 -8.49 0.76
N GLU A 85 -2.31 -9.51 1.52
CA GLU A 85 -3.72 -9.88 1.71
C GLU A 85 -4.52 -8.76 2.38
N GLU A 86 -3.98 -8.13 3.43
CA GLU A 86 -4.60 -6.98 4.09
C GLU A 86 -4.80 -5.82 3.11
N ILE A 87 -3.75 -5.47 2.37
CA ILE A 87 -3.77 -4.35 1.43
C ILE A 87 -4.76 -4.61 0.29
N ARG A 88 -4.85 -5.85 -0.22
CA ARG A 88 -5.75 -6.27 -1.31
C ARG A 88 -7.22 -6.44 -0.87
N ALA A 89 -7.49 -6.57 0.43
CA ALA A 89 -8.86 -6.64 0.94
C ALA A 89 -9.62 -5.28 0.89
N CYS A 90 -8.91 -4.15 0.74
CA CYS A 90 -9.53 -2.83 0.66
C CYS A 90 -10.41 -2.66 -0.60
N THR A 91 -11.65 -2.24 -0.43
CA THR A 91 -12.59 -2.00 -1.55
C THR A 91 -12.66 -0.54 -1.97
N THR A 92 -11.74 0.30 -1.46
CA THR A 92 -11.68 1.74 -1.78
C THR A 92 -12.99 2.51 -1.53
N CYS A 93 -13.80 2.05 -0.57
CA CYS A 93 -15.13 2.62 -0.24
C CYS A 93 -15.10 3.94 0.54
N ASN A 94 -13.92 4.46 0.88
CA ASN A 94 -13.71 5.73 1.59
C ASN A 94 -14.25 5.86 3.02
N ALA A 95 -14.98 4.87 3.55
CA ALA A 95 -15.56 4.90 4.91
C ALA A 95 -14.55 5.25 6.02
N CYS A 96 -13.31 4.77 5.91
CA CYS A 96 -12.26 5.05 6.89
C CYS A 96 -11.82 6.52 6.95
N VAL A 97 -11.93 7.24 5.83
CA VAL A 97 -11.59 8.66 5.71
C VAL A 97 -12.71 9.51 6.31
N GLU A 98 -13.96 9.18 6.00
CA GLU A 98 -15.15 9.89 6.51
C GLU A 98 -15.33 9.74 8.02
N ALA A 99 -15.03 8.56 8.56
CA ALA A 99 -15.16 8.30 9.99
C ALA A 99 -14.02 8.89 10.85
N CYS A 100 -12.99 9.48 10.22
CA CYS A 100 -11.81 9.94 10.92
C CYS A 100 -12.05 11.28 11.64
N PRO A 101 -11.88 11.37 12.98
CA PRO A 101 -12.12 12.60 13.72
C PRO A 101 -11.01 13.66 13.55
N VAL A 102 -9.83 13.25 13.09
CA VAL A 102 -8.66 14.13 12.86
C VAL A 102 -8.34 14.30 11.37
N LEU A 103 -9.26 13.90 10.49
CA LEU A 103 -9.22 14.14 9.05
C LEU A 103 -7.97 13.59 8.33
N ILE A 104 -7.40 12.49 8.84
CA ILE A 104 -6.35 11.75 8.13
C ILE A 104 -6.94 10.80 7.09
N ASN A 105 -6.11 10.37 6.13
CA ASN A 105 -6.53 9.50 5.05
C ASN A 105 -5.81 8.13 5.11
N PRO A 106 -6.38 7.12 5.78
CA PRO A 106 -5.82 5.76 5.80
C PRO A 106 -5.88 5.05 4.43
N LEU A 107 -6.72 5.51 3.50
CA LEU A 107 -6.89 4.88 2.18
C LEU A 107 -5.69 5.17 1.26
N ASP A 108 -5.14 6.39 1.31
CA ASP A 108 -4.02 6.80 0.45
C ASP A 108 -2.78 5.89 0.54
N PRO A 109 -2.24 5.55 1.73
CA PRO A 109 -1.09 4.63 1.81
C PRO A 109 -1.40 3.23 1.27
N ILE A 110 -2.63 2.71 1.47
CA ILE A 110 -3.06 1.41 0.94
C ILE A 110 -3.01 1.43 -0.60
N LEU A 111 -3.53 2.48 -1.24
CA LEU A 111 -3.49 2.63 -2.69
C LEU A 111 -2.07 2.73 -3.24
N ARG A 112 -1.18 3.42 -2.52
CA ARG A 112 0.24 3.51 -2.91
C ARG A 112 0.94 2.17 -2.83
N LEU A 113 0.67 1.39 -1.79
CA LEU A 113 1.22 0.04 -1.64
C LEU A 113 0.76 -0.89 -2.78
N ARG A 114 -0.54 -0.87 -3.13
CA ARG A 114 -1.04 -1.61 -4.29
C ARG A 114 -0.37 -1.21 -5.60
N ARG A 115 -0.19 0.10 -5.79
CA ARG A 115 0.48 0.62 -6.98
C ARG A 115 1.93 0.17 -7.06
N TYR A 116 2.65 0.23 -5.94
CA TYR A 116 4.04 -0.23 -5.85
C TYR A 116 4.15 -1.72 -6.15
N GLU A 117 3.27 -2.53 -5.54
CA GLU A 117 3.20 -3.97 -5.76
C GLU A 117 3.01 -4.33 -7.26
N ILE A 118 2.15 -3.60 -7.99
CA ILE A 118 1.92 -3.86 -9.41
C ILE A 118 3.06 -3.30 -10.28
N LEU A 119 3.43 -2.03 -10.11
CA LEU A 119 4.32 -1.33 -11.04
C LEU A 119 5.80 -1.62 -10.79
N THR A 120 6.19 -1.90 -9.55
CA THR A 120 7.60 -2.07 -9.17
C THR A 120 7.97 -3.53 -8.96
N GLU A 121 7.11 -4.30 -8.29
CA GLU A 121 7.38 -5.72 -8.04
C GLU A 121 6.78 -6.65 -9.09
N SER A 122 5.90 -6.14 -9.97
CA SER A 122 5.13 -6.96 -10.93
C SER A 122 4.34 -8.09 -10.26
N GLN A 123 3.94 -7.92 -9.00
CA GLN A 123 3.27 -8.93 -8.19
C GLN A 123 1.79 -8.59 -8.00
N GLY A 124 0.95 -8.79 -9.00
CA GLY A 124 -0.51 -8.65 -8.88
C GLY A 124 -1.22 -9.97 -8.54
N PRO A 125 -2.49 -9.95 -8.08
CA PRO A 125 -3.36 -11.12 -8.17
C PRO A 125 -3.44 -11.62 -9.62
N ALA A 126 -3.34 -12.94 -9.83
CA ALA A 126 -3.38 -13.54 -11.16
C ALA A 126 -4.67 -13.17 -11.91
N ASP A 127 -5.79 -13.03 -11.18
CA ASP A 127 -7.09 -12.64 -11.72
C ASP A 127 -7.12 -11.24 -12.34
N TRP A 128 -6.14 -10.37 -12.03
CA TRP A 128 -6.04 -9.02 -12.59
C TRP A 128 -5.23 -8.98 -13.89
N LEU A 129 -4.42 -10.00 -14.18
CA LEU A 129 -3.59 -10.06 -15.38
C LEU A 129 -4.41 -9.97 -16.69
N PRO A 130 -5.56 -10.66 -16.84
CA PRO A 130 -6.38 -10.53 -18.04
C PRO A 130 -6.87 -9.10 -18.27
N MET A 131 -7.22 -8.39 -17.18
CA MET A 131 -7.63 -6.99 -17.25
C MET A 131 -6.47 -6.11 -17.72
N PHE A 132 -5.26 -6.26 -17.15
CA PHE A 132 -4.10 -5.48 -17.56
C PHE A 132 -3.74 -5.70 -19.04
N ASN A 133 -3.70 -6.95 -19.49
CA ASN A 133 -3.47 -7.27 -20.90
C ASN A 133 -4.53 -6.68 -21.83
N SER A 134 -5.79 -6.64 -21.39
CA SER A 134 -6.89 -6.06 -22.18
C SER A 134 -6.76 -4.55 -22.31
N ILE A 135 -6.36 -3.87 -21.23
CA ILE A 135 -6.13 -2.42 -21.23
C ILE A 135 -4.97 -2.07 -22.15
N GLU A 136 -3.87 -2.81 -22.09
CA GLU A 136 -2.68 -2.54 -22.90
C GLU A 136 -2.90 -2.80 -24.40
N ASN A 137 -3.56 -3.91 -24.75
CA ASN A 137 -3.73 -4.29 -26.15
C ASN A 137 -5.00 -3.72 -26.81
N GLY A 138 -6.08 -3.57 -26.03
CA GLY A 138 -7.41 -3.21 -26.53
C GLY A 138 -7.94 -1.89 -26.00
N GLY A 139 -7.17 -1.17 -25.18
CA GLY A 139 -7.60 0.12 -24.59
C GLY A 139 -8.80 0.02 -23.65
N SER A 140 -9.22 -1.19 -23.27
CA SER A 140 -10.40 -1.42 -22.43
C SER A 140 -10.17 -2.54 -21.42
N PRO A 141 -10.79 -2.49 -20.23
CA PRO A 141 -10.58 -3.49 -19.18
C PRO A 141 -11.21 -4.86 -19.48
N TRP A 142 -12.03 -4.95 -20.53
CA TRP A 142 -12.75 -6.16 -20.90
C TRP A 142 -12.31 -6.61 -22.28
N GLN A 143 -12.08 -7.92 -22.47
CA GLN A 143 -11.91 -8.46 -23.82
C GLN A 143 -13.26 -8.48 -24.53
N MET A 144 -13.47 -7.55 -25.47
CA MET A 144 -14.65 -7.55 -26.33
C MET A 144 -14.37 -8.43 -27.55
N ASN A 145 -15.05 -9.57 -27.61
CA ASN A 145 -14.94 -10.55 -28.71
C ASN A 145 -16.03 -10.40 -29.78
N GLN A 146 -17.06 -9.61 -29.51
CA GLN A 146 -18.11 -9.25 -30.45
C GLN A 146 -18.16 -7.72 -30.59
N GLU A 147 -18.60 -7.26 -31.76
CA GLU A 147 -18.94 -5.86 -31.99
C GLU A 147 -19.94 -5.43 -30.90
N ARG A 148 -19.52 -4.50 -30.04
CA ARG A 148 -20.32 -3.98 -28.92
C ARG A 148 -21.70 -3.51 -29.39
N ASP A 149 -21.86 -3.19 -30.66
CA ASP A 149 -23.06 -2.59 -31.22
C ASP A 149 -24.05 -3.63 -31.76
N GLN A 150 -23.73 -4.94 -31.75
CA GLN A 150 -24.65 -5.98 -32.25
C GLN A 150 -26.00 -6.00 -31.52
N TRP A 151 -26.04 -5.69 -30.22
CA TRP A 151 -27.30 -5.58 -29.47
C TRP A 151 -28.13 -4.35 -29.89
N VAL A 152 -27.52 -3.32 -30.49
CA VAL A 152 -28.22 -2.15 -31.04
C VAL A 152 -28.91 -2.50 -32.35
N GLU A 153 -28.31 -3.38 -33.14
CA GLU A 153 -28.85 -3.85 -34.43
C GLU A 153 -29.96 -4.90 -34.29
N GLY A 154 -30.28 -5.32 -33.06
CA GLY A 154 -31.43 -6.18 -32.76
C GLY A 154 -31.23 -7.65 -33.14
N VAL A 155 -29.99 -8.11 -33.22
CA VAL A 155 -29.62 -9.52 -33.48
C VAL A 155 -29.13 -10.18 -32.19
#